data_AF-A7SYN4-F1
#
_entry.id   AF-A7SYN4-F1
#
_cell.length_a   1.000
_cell.length_b   1.000
_cell.length_c   1.000
_cell.angle_alpha   90.00
_cell.angle_beta   90.00
_cell.angle_gamma   90.00
#
_symmetry.space_group_name_H-M   'P 1'
#
loop_
_entity.id
_entity.type
_entity.pdbx_description
1 polymer ?
#
loop_
_entity_poly.entity_id
_entity_poly.type
_entity_poly.pdbx_seq_one_letter_code
_entity_poly.pdbx_strand_id
1 'polypeptide(L)'
;MTQARPEDDLSDLNEILQPLLDDPNSAASLTVPVDVFDPPSQVPEASVEVKDLKEVYDKTQKKTTATGSEQRIADGVVHMVVKASAQLRSIRVFVRRVEEAAQKTNDTIGAVELSVQINNHEMHKTELCVNLDSVYKTPSGSFIYWLDRVEVEDRNRWELVIFVEFIDGTNCSFQSNAFRIRTKPRATKKPDNSPFPYPSPHESDQTRSDESTGPSSKRKRMQSQNQEDHGYYDGRSTPPRTTEALLTDYLEAQRASIKELHVKKMICTPNADIAYHVELKGPYYRSKDQEEGDVVGFFEQEKTGKTVIALLTHDNAREARMAGVISRSAYLQGNVPSGNLGMTDTVCVIGIVRVKVTGPVQNGERVYASLDQPGLAVPETQIPLRRMAGKSPILLGQTLESRDAAKMSDVSLVKCFVSIVMGIQSRQMADAVSSLQDRVHNTINDAVKSEKKRFVRGLIWKSILVLVVLGLLAVLLYEFLMPGSALRYFICKRGSIRPQRDVFFTYETYDMQTPRVHGIEFTWANLKKNMGLTFRAYNRTGMHFYLNLDRCAYGGVVMVGSLLDHKKQVRGAEVFAVNSTCSGVYYEMGSGEQGQWHPYTSARDFVCIPPYN
;
A
#
# COMPACT_ATOMS: atom_id res chain seq x y z
N MET A 1 -52.64 5.28 -38.45
CA MET A 1 -52.48 3.84 -38.71
C MET A 1 -51.89 3.23 -37.44
N THR A 2 -52.62 2.27 -36.86
CA THR A 2 -52.14 1.06 -36.15
C THR A 2 -50.96 1.21 -35.15
N GLN A 3 -51.10 1.04 -33.82
CA GLN A 3 -51.72 -0.05 -33.00
C GLN A 3 -51.20 -1.46 -33.36
N ALA A 4 -50.96 -2.38 -32.40
CA ALA A 4 -51.46 -2.44 -31.02
C ALA A 4 -50.41 -2.94 -29.96
N ARG A 5 -50.90 -3.17 -28.74
CA ARG A 5 -50.25 -3.83 -27.58
C ARG A 5 -50.20 -5.38 -27.78
N PRO A 6 -49.50 -6.15 -26.94
CA PRO A 6 -50.20 -6.75 -25.79
C PRO A 6 -49.40 -6.78 -24.47
N GLU A 7 -50.11 -7.16 -23.39
CA GLU A 7 -49.59 -7.68 -22.11
C GLU A 7 -50.02 -9.16 -22.01
N ASP A 8 -49.72 -9.84 -20.89
CA ASP A 8 -50.10 -11.24 -20.56
C ASP A 8 -49.40 -12.32 -21.45
N ASP A 9 -48.85 -13.44 -20.96
CA ASP A 9 -49.38 -14.43 -20.02
C ASP A 9 -48.32 -15.01 -19.03
N LEU A 10 -48.79 -15.62 -17.93
CA LEU A 10 -47.95 -16.27 -16.91
C LEU A 10 -48.72 -17.38 -16.18
N SER A 11 -49.04 -18.47 -16.88
CA SER A 11 -49.93 -19.56 -16.41
C SER A 11 -49.43 -20.99 -16.68
N ASP A 12 -48.71 -21.23 -17.77
CA ASP A 12 -48.63 -22.53 -18.44
C ASP A 12 -47.55 -23.50 -17.88
N LEU A 13 -47.39 -23.57 -16.55
CA LEU A 13 -46.46 -24.49 -15.89
C LEU A 13 -47.04 -25.26 -14.69
N ASN A 14 -48.29 -25.02 -14.31
CA ASN A 14 -48.96 -25.76 -13.22
C ASN A 14 -49.89 -26.90 -13.69
N GLU A 15 -50.03 -27.14 -14.99
CA GLU A 15 -51.01 -28.10 -15.55
C GLU A 15 -50.43 -29.51 -15.84
N ILE A 16 -49.20 -29.79 -15.38
CA ILE A 16 -48.47 -31.06 -15.64
C ILE A 16 -48.24 -31.89 -14.35
N LEU A 17 -48.66 -31.40 -13.18
CA LEU A 17 -48.53 -32.10 -11.89
C LEU A 17 -49.85 -32.16 -11.13
N GLN A 18 -50.26 -33.39 -10.81
CA GLN A 18 -51.56 -33.80 -10.22
C GLN A 18 -52.73 -33.67 -11.22
N PRO A 19 -53.72 -34.61 -11.26
CA PRO A 19 -53.97 -35.71 -10.30
C PRO A 19 -54.00 -37.13 -10.94
N LEU A 20 -53.39 -38.15 -10.31
CA LEU A 20 -53.61 -39.56 -10.70
C LEU A 20 -53.22 -40.62 -9.64
N LEU A 21 -53.65 -40.47 -8.39
CA LEU A 21 -53.66 -41.54 -7.37
C LEU A 21 -54.94 -41.44 -6.51
N ASP A 22 -55.26 -42.57 -5.85
CA ASP A 22 -56.44 -42.86 -5.02
C ASP A 22 -57.79 -42.87 -5.80
N ASP A 23 -58.63 -43.92 -5.79
CA ASP A 23 -58.59 -45.33 -5.33
C ASP A 23 -59.82 -46.05 -5.99
N PRO A 24 -60.38 -47.19 -5.50
CA PRO A 24 -59.86 -48.55 -5.35
C PRO A 24 -60.47 -49.56 -6.36
N ASN A 25 -59.94 -50.79 -6.42
CA ASN A 25 -60.77 -52.00 -6.23
C ASN A 25 -60.01 -53.32 -6.03
N SER A 26 -60.58 -54.19 -5.20
CA SER A 26 -60.03 -55.47 -4.76
C SER A 26 -60.44 -56.65 -5.65
N ALA A 27 -59.50 -57.55 -5.95
CA ALA A 27 -59.75 -58.99 -6.12
C ALA A 27 -58.46 -59.78 -5.83
N ALA A 28 -58.56 -60.98 -5.25
CA ALA A 28 -57.41 -61.77 -4.78
C ALA A 28 -57.48 -63.25 -5.22
N SER A 29 -56.33 -63.88 -5.51
CA SER A 29 -56.08 -65.33 -5.37
C SER A 29 -54.62 -65.74 -5.66
N LEU A 30 -54.05 -66.57 -4.78
CA LEU A 30 -53.10 -67.71 -4.94
C LEU A 30 -52.42 -67.93 -6.33
N THR A 31 -51.14 -68.33 -6.48
CA THR A 31 -50.25 -69.15 -5.61
C THR A 31 -48.73 -68.95 -5.91
N VAL A 32 -47.83 -69.76 -5.32
CA VAL A 32 -46.34 -69.64 -5.17
C VAL A 32 -45.65 -70.96 -5.61
N PRO A 33 -44.32 -71.13 -5.90
CA PRO A 33 -43.14 -70.24 -6.11
C PRO A 33 -42.36 -70.49 -7.46
N VAL A 34 -41.19 -69.85 -7.65
CA VAL A 34 -39.84 -70.49 -7.78
C VAL A 34 -38.75 -69.43 -8.03
N ASP A 35 -37.61 -69.52 -7.34
CA ASP A 35 -36.46 -68.61 -7.49
C ASP A 35 -35.56 -68.90 -8.70
N VAL A 36 -35.11 -67.84 -9.40
CA VAL A 36 -33.74 -67.73 -9.94
C VAL A 36 -33.24 -66.30 -9.73
N PHE A 37 -32.00 -66.16 -9.27
CA PHE A 37 -31.32 -64.90 -8.95
C PHE A 37 -31.36 -63.86 -10.08
N ASP A 38 -31.92 -62.68 -9.78
CA ASP A 38 -31.31 -61.41 -10.21
C ASP A 38 -30.28 -60.98 -9.14
N PRO A 39 -29.04 -60.62 -9.50
CA PRO A 39 -28.15 -59.94 -8.57
C PRO A 39 -28.69 -58.52 -8.29
N PRO A 40 -28.61 -58.02 -7.04
CA PRO A 40 -29.09 -56.67 -6.75
C PRO A 40 -28.32 -55.65 -7.58
N SER A 41 -29.04 -54.76 -8.26
CA SER A 41 -28.48 -53.65 -9.03
C SER A 41 -27.77 -52.66 -8.10
N GLN A 42 -26.49 -52.92 -7.83
CA GLN A 42 -25.63 -52.07 -7.02
C GLN A 42 -25.49 -50.71 -7.70
N VAL A 43 -26.07 -49.67 -7.09
CA VAL A 43 -25.85 -48.28 -7.51
C VAL A 43 -24.34 -47.98 -7.40
N PRO A 44 -23.70 -47.41 -8.43
CA PRO A 44 -22.26 -47.14 -8.39
C PRO A 44 -21.84 -46.24 -7.24
N GLU A 45 -21.18 -46.83 -6.24
CA GLU A 45 -20.55 -46.09 -5.15
C GLU A 45 -19.21 -45.48 -5.58
N ALA A 46 -18.98 -44.23 -5.20
CA ALA A 46 -17.68 -43.56 -5.26
C ALA A 46 -17.35 -42.88 -3.94
N SER A 47 -16.06 -42.70 -3.66
CA SER A 47 -15.57 -41.90 -2.54
C SER A 47 -14.38 -41.02 -2.97
N VAL A 48 -14.29 -39.82 -2.39
CA VAL A 48 -13.27 -38.82 -2.73
C VAL A 48 -12.43 -38.48 -1.51
N GLU A 49 -11.12 -38.70 -1.62
CA GLU A 49 -10.12 -38.43 -0.58
C GLU A 49 -9.27 -37.23 -1.01
N VAL A 50 -9.46 -36.08 -0.35
CA VAL A 50 -8.70 -34.84 -0.64
C VAL A 50 -7.49 -34.78 0.30
N LYS A 51 -6.26 -34.84 -0.24
CA LYS A 51 -5.06 -35.21 0.54
C LYS A 51 -4.31 -34.03 1.18
N ASP A 52 -4.12 -32.93 0.46
CA ASP A 52 -3.27 -31.82 0.87
C ASP A 52 -3.95 -30.44 0.77
N LEU A 53 -5.29 -30.43 0.83
CA LEU A 53 -6.06 -29.19 0.92
C LEU A 53 -5.72 -28.47 2.24
N LYS A 54 -5.06 -27.32 2.13
CA LYS A 54 -4.63 -26.52 3.27
C LYS A 54 -5.83 -25.77 3.84
N GLU A 55 -5.90 -25.67 5.17
CA GLU A 55 -6.90 -24.84 5.84
C GLU A 55 -6.78 -23.36 5.42
N VAL A 56 -5.56 -22.88 5.08
CA VAL A 56 -5.31 -21.50 4.66
C VAL A 56 -4.39 -21.42 3.44
N TYR A 57 -4.80 -20.66 2.42
CA TYR A 57 -3.98 -20.28 1.27
C TYR A 57 -3.65 -18.78 1.29
N ASP A 58 -2.39 -18.45 0.95
CA ASP A 58 -1.88 -17.07 0.91
C ASP A 58 -1.91 -16.51 -0.52
N LYS A 59 -2.51 -15.34 -0.73
CA LYS A 59 -2.42 -14.59 -1.98
C LYS A 59 -1.11 -13.79 -2.05
N THR A 60 -0.50 -13.79 -3.22
CA THR A 60 0.77 -13.10 -3.52
C THR A 60 0.69 -12.30 -4.82
N GLN A 61 1.49 -11.23 -4.89
CA GLN A 61 1.52 -10.33 -6.04
C GLN A 61 2.46 -10.88 -7.12
N LYS A 62 1.88 -11.45 -8.18
CA LYS A 62 2.59 -11.94 -9.37
C LYS A 62 2.63 -10.82 -10.41
N LYS A 63 3.81 -10.48 -10.95
CA LYS A 63 3.91 -9.57 -12.10
C LYS A 63 3.64 -10.34 -13.38
N THR A 64 2.83 -9.78 -14.27
CA THR A 64 2.47 -10.39 -15.56
C THR A 64 2.65 -9.38 -16.68
N THR A 65 3.25 -9.83 -17.78
CA THR A 65 3.85 -8.96 -18.82
C THR A 65 2.84 -8.14 -19.62
N ALA A 66 1.55 -8.50 -19.56
CA ALA A 66 0.47 -7.87 -20.33
C ALA A 66 -0.50 -7.02 -19.48
N THR A 67 -0.67 -7.31 -18.19
CA THR A 67 -1.72 -6.72 -17.34
C THR A 67 -1.21 -6.09 -16.03
N GLY A 68 0.11 -6.09 -15.81
CA GLY A 68 0.76 -5.38 -14.71
C GLY A 68 1.09 -6.28 -13.52
N SER A 69 0.27 -6.25 -12.47
CA SER A 69 0.45 -7.10 -11.29
C SER A 69 -0.85 -7.61 -10.72
N GLU A 70 -0.91 -8.91 -10.46
CA GLU A 70 -2.13 -9.65 -10.15
C GLU A 70 -1.99 -10.37 -8.81
N GLN A 71 -3.08 -10.44 -8.03
CA GLN A 71 -3.08 -11.10 -6.72
C GLN A 71 -3.50 -12.57 -6.88
N ARG A 72 -2.51 -13.43 -7.08
CA ARG A 72 -2.61 -14.87 -7.38
C ARG A 72 -2.46 -15.73 -6.13
N ILE A 73 -2.94 -16.96 -6.14
CA ILE A 73 -2.81 -17.90 -5.03
C ILE A 73 -1.41 -18.53 -5.06
N ALA A 74 -0.67 -18.45 -3.94
CA ALA A 74 0.58 -19.18 -3.79
C ALA A 74 0.30 -20.64 -3.41
N ASP A 75 1.08 -21.56 -3.99
CA ASP A 75 1.12 -22.97 -3.63
C ASP A 75 -0.27 -23.65 -3.63
N GLY A 76 -1.11 -23.24 -4.59
CA GLY A 76 -2.53 -23.56 -4.71
C GLY A 76 -2.87 -24.91 -5.37
N VAL A 77 -1.92 -25.83 -5.47
CA VAL A 77 -2.20 -27.19 -5.95
C VAL A 77 -2.92 -27.98 -4.85
N VAL A 78 -3.86 -28.84 -5.24
CA VAL A 78 -4.59 -29.77 -4.38
C VAL A 78 -4.68 -31.13 -5.07
N HIS A 79 -4.18 -32.17 -4.43
CA HIS A 79 -4.22 -33.56 -4.87
C HIS A 79 -5.42 -34.30 -4.26
N MET A 80 -6.06 -35.16 -5.05
CA MET A 80 -7.23 -35.95 -4.66
C MET A 80 -7.12 -37.37 -5.21
N VAL A 81 -7.79 -38.31 -4.53
CA VAL A 81 -8.00 -39.67 -5.01
C VAL A 81 -9.50 -39.95 -5.05
N VAL A 82 -10.00 -40.29 -6.23
CA VAL A 82 -11.37 -40.78 -6.43
C VAL A 82 -11.31 -42.30 -6.54
N LYS A 83 -11.97 -42.98 -5.60
CA LYS A 83 -12.16 -44.44 -5.62
C LYS A 83 -13.57 -44.72 -6.12
N ALA A 84 -13.73 -45.64 -7.07
CA ALA A 84 -15.00 -45.90 -7.73
C ALA A 84 -15.23 -47.40 -7.95
N SER A 85 -16.43 -47.87 -7.62
CA SER A 85 -16.86 -49.25 -7.84
C SER A 85 -17.05 -49.58 -9.33
N ALA A 86 -17.49 -48.60 -10.12
CA ALA A 86 -17.70 -48.72 -11.58
C ALA A 86 -16.87 -47.68 -12.37
N GLN A 87 -16.84 -47.82 -13.69
CA GLN A 87 -16.05 -46.97 -14.58
C GLN A 87 -16.63 -45.55 -14.69
N LEU A 88 -15.74 -44.55 -14.58
CA LEU A 88 -16.08 -43.14 -14.62
C LEU A 88 -16.12 -42.60 -16.06
N ARG A 89 -17.08 -41.69 -16.32
CA ARG A 89 -17.22 -40.91 -17.54
C ARG A 89 -16.53 -39.55 -17.42
N SER A 90 -16.72 -38.86 -16.31
CA SER A 90 -16.02 -37.59 -16.03
C SER A 90 -15.82 -37.34 -14.54
N ILE A 91 -14.83 -36.52 -14.21
CA ILE A 91 -14.63 -35.94 -12.88
C ILE A 91 -14.46 -34.43 -13.09
N ARG A 92 -15.33 -33.63 -12.47
CA ARG A 92 -15.33 -32.17 -12.60
C ARG A 92 -15.20 -31.56 -11.22
N VAL A 93 -14.25 -30.64 -11.05
CA VAL A 93 -14.02 -29.97 -9.77
C VAL A 93 -14.35 -28.49 -9.93
N PHE A 94 -15.19 -27.99 -9.03
CA PHE A 94 -15.54 -26.57 -8.94
C PHE A 94 -15.01 -26.00 -7.64
N VAL A 95 -14.67 -24.72 -7.64
CA VAL A 95 -14.49 -23.94 -6.43
C VAL A 95 -15.68 -22.99 -6.25
N ARG A 96 -16.21 -22.89 -5.04
CA ARG A 96 -17.21 -21.89 -4.67
C ARG A 96 -16.87 -21.27 -3.31
N ARG A 97 -17.38 -20.07 -3.03
CA ARG A 97 -17.42 -19.57 -1.66
C ARG A 97 -18.40 -20.43 -0.87
N VAL A 98 -18.08 -20.78 0.38
CA VAL A 98 -18.96 -21.56 1.27
C VAL A 98 -20.31 -20.85 1.38
N GLU A 99 -21.43 -21.56 1.43
CA GLU A 99 -22.76 -20.94 1.30
C GLU A 99 -23.03 -19.84 2.34
N GLU A 100 -22.74 -20.08 3.62
CA GLU A 100 -22.84 -19.08 4.69
C GLU A 100 -22.01 -17.82 4.40
N ALA A 101 -20.81 -18.01 3.85
CA ALA A 101 -19.87 -16.95 3.50
C ALA A 101 -20.33 -16.19 2.24
N ALA A 102 -20.93 -16.88 1.26
CA ALA A 102 -21.57 -16.28 0.09
C ALA A 102 -22.77 -15.42 0.47
N GLN A 103 -23.62 -15.88 1.38
CA GLN A 103 -24.74 -15.11 1.93
C GLN A 103 -24.26 -13.87 2.69
N LYS A 104 -23.25 -14.00 3.59
CA LYS A 104 -22.64 -12.86 4.31
C LYS A 104 -22.00 -11.80 3.39
N THR A 105 -21.55 -12.20 2.20
CA THR A 105 -20.82 -11.32 1.26
C THR A 105 -21.66 -10.84 0.07
N ASN A 106 -22.87 -11.38 -0.13
CA ASN A 106 -23.65 -11.24 -1.36
C ASN A 106 -22.88 -11.68 -2.62
N ASP A 107 -22.12 -12.77 -2.52
CA ASP A 107 -21.33 -13.26 -3.66
C ASP A 107 -22.24 -13.83 -4.77
N THR A 108 -22.04 -13.34 -5.99
CA THR A 108 -22.82 -13.67 -7.19
C THR A 108 -22.01 -14.48 -8.21
N ILE A 109 -20.77 -14.84 -7.90
CA ILE A 109 -19.88 -15.61 -8.80
C ILE A 109 -20.29 -17.09 -8.89
N GLY A 110 -20.88 -17.65 -7.84
CA GLY A 110 -21.30 -19.06 -7.80
C GLY A 110 -20.12 -20.05 -7.80
N ALA A 111 -20.34 -21.21 -8.42
CA ALA A 111 -19.33 -22.26 -8.55
C ALA A 111 -18.58 -22.13 -9.88
N VAL A 112 -17.24 -22.13 -9.83
CA VAL A 112 -16.37 -21.97 -11.00
C VAL A 112 -15.52 -23.22 -11.19
N GLU A 113 -15.53 -23.77 -12.40
CA GLU A 113 -14.81 -24.99 -12.75
C GLU A 113 -13.29 -24.78 -12.77
N LEU A 114 -12.55 -25.73 -12.18
CA LEU A 114 -11.09 -25.77 -12.16
C LEU A 114 -10.56 -26.74 -13.22
N SER A 115 -9.38 -26.45 -13.76
CA SER A 115 -8.66 -27.38 -14.65
C SER A 115 -8.20 -28.61 -13.87
N VAL A 116 -8.77 -29.77 -14.16
CA VAL A 116 -8.42 -31.09 -13.58
C VAL A 116 -7.27 -31.70 -14.36
N GLN A 117 -6.23 -32.16 -13.64
CA GLN A 117 -5.10 -32.90 -14.19
C GLN A 117 -5.08 -34.30 -13.58
N ILE A 118 -5.26 -35.33 -14.41
CA ILE A 118 -5.19 -36.73 -13.98
C ILE A 118 -3.72 -37.16 -13.98
N ASN A 119 -3.22 -37.63 -12.84
CA ASN A 119 -1.84 -38.04 -12.65
C ASN A 119 -1.66 -39.56 -12.81
N ASN A 120 -2.65 -40.35 -12.41
CA ASN A 120 -2.68 -41.81 -12.53
C ASN A 120 -4.13 -42.31 -12.56
N HIS A 121 -4.39 -43.41 -13.27
CA HIS A 121 -5.72 -44.03 -13.39
C HIS A 121 -5.61 -45.57 -13.33
N GLU A 122 -5.82 -46.11 -12.14
CA GLU A 122 -6.01 -47.54 -11.89
C GLU A 122 -7.50 -47.90 -12.01
N MET A 123 -7.83 -49.18 -12.23
CA MET A 123 -9.18 -49.65 -12.60
C MET A 123 -10.33 -49.16 -11.69
N HIS A 124 -10.05 -48.95 -10.41
CA HIS A 124 -11.01 -48.46 -9.40
C HIS A 124 -10.52 -47.20 -8.65
N LYS A 125 -9.44 -46.55 -9.13
CA LYS A 125 -8.75 -45.48 -8.41
C LYS A 125 -8.11 -44.48 -9.37
N THR A 126 -8.66 -43.27 -9.43
CA THR A 126 -8.08 -42.14 -10.17
C THR A 126 -7.37 -41.20 -9.19
N GLU A 127 -6.09 -40.90 -9.41
CA GLU A 127 -5.36 -39.86 -8.70
C GLU A 127 -5.24 -38.61 -9.58
N LEU A 128 -5.71 -37.48 -9.08
CA LEU A 128 -5.79 -36.22 -9.82
C LEU A 128 -5.30 -35.05 -8.97
N CYS A 129 -5.06 -33.91 -9.61
CA CYS A 129 -4.92 -32.64 -8.93
C CYS A 129 -5.64 -31.51 -9.66
N VAL A 130 -5.90 -30.44 -8.92
CA VAL A 130 -6.35 -29.13 -9.45
C VAL A 130 -5.40 -28.05 -8.95
N ASN A 131 -5.36 -26.92 -9.66
CA ASN A 131 -4.66 -25.73 -9.18
C ASN A 131 -5.66 -24.59 -8.99
N LEU A 132 -5.78 -24.10 -7.76
CA LEU A 132 -6.61 -22.95 -7.41
C LEU A 132 -6.19 -21.69 -8.19
N ASP A 133 -4.90 -21.54 -8.55
CA ASP A 133 -4.39 -20.41 -9.37
C ASP A 133 -4.72 -20.53 -10.87
N SER A 134 -5.37 -21.62 -11.31
CA SER A 134 -5.81 -21.78 -12.71
C SER A 134 -6.93 -20.81 -13.10
N VAL A 135 -7.68 -20.29 -12.13
CA VAL A 135 -8.77 -19.33 -12.33
C VAL A 135 -8.51 -18.04 -11.54
N TYR A 136 -8.86 -16.89 -12.13
CA TYR A 136 -8.62 -15.58 -11.51
C TYR A 136 -9.79 -14.62 -11.64
N LYS A 137 -10.41 -14.57 -12.83
CA LYS A 137 -11.61 -13.79 -13.12
C LYS A 137 -12.65 -14.64 -13.83
N THR A 138 -13.93 -14.31 -13.60
CA THR A 138 -15.03 -14.75 -14.46
C THR A 138 -14.95 -14.08 -15.85
N PRO A 139 -15.65 -14.60 -16.88
CA PRO A 139 -15.79 -13.90 -18.16
C PRO A 139 -16.38 -12.49 -18.05
N SER A 140 -17.20 -12.24 -17.03
CA SER A 140 -17.73 -10.91 -16.69
C SER A 140 -16.72 -9.99 -15.97
N GLY A 141 -15.50 -10.47 -15.68
CA GLY A 141 -14.40 -9.68 -15.14
C GLY A 141 -14.27 -9.63 -13.61
N SER A 142 -15.24 -10.20 -12.88
CA SER A 142 -15.23 -10.31 -11.41
C SER A 142 -14.11 -11.24 -10.93
N PHE A 143 -13.40 -10.86 -9.88
CA PHE A 143 -12.32 -11.68 -9.31
C PHE A 143 -12.89 -12.83 -8.48
N ILE A 144 -12.54 -14.07 -8.81
CA ILE A 144 -13.13 -15.28 -8.18
C ILE A 144 -12.75 -15.37 -6.69
N TYR A 145 -11.49 -15.10 -6.38
CA TYR A 145 -10.97 -15.08 -5.02
C TYR A 145 -10.86 -13.65 -4.47
N TRP A 146 -11.96 -12.90 -4.53
CA TRP A 146 -12.02 -11.58 -3.91
C TRP A 146 -12.15 -11.72 -2.38
N LEU A 147 -11.42 -10.90 -1.63
CA LEU A 147 -11.39 -10.95 -0.17
C LEU A 147 -12.28 -9.84 0.41
N ASP A 148 -13.22 -10.20 1.29
CA ASP A 148 -13.86 -9.24 2.19
C ASP A 148 -12.85 -8.83 3.29
N ARG A 149 -13.02 -7.63 3.84
CA ARG A 149 -12.27 -7.10 5.00
C ARG A 149 -13.04 -7.27 6.30
N VAL A 150 -14.36 -7.38 6.22
CA VAL A 150 -15.24 -7.64 7.36
C VAL A 150 -15.18 -9.13 7.70
N GLU A 151 -15.16 -9.48 9.00
CA GLU A 151 -15.30 -10.87 9.47
C GLU A 151 -14.43 -11.88 8.68
N VAL A 152 -13.14 -11.54 8.48
CA VAL A 152 -12.26 -12.18 7.47
C VAL A 152 -12.04 -13.68 7.65
N GLU A 153 -12.34 -14.21 8.82
CA GLU A 153 -12.29 -15.65 9.14
C GLU A 153 -13.51 -16.38 8.57
N ASP A 154 -14.72 -15.81 8.74
CA ASP A 154 -15.98 -16.36 8.27
C ASP A 154 -16.18 -16.15 6.76
N ARG A 155 -15.94 -14.93 6.28
CA ARG A 155 -16.38 -14.49 4.95
C ARG A 155 -15.46 -14.92 3.82
N ASN A 156 -14.20 -15.20 4.12
CA ASN A 156 -13.18 -15.60 3.14
C ASN A 156 -12.96 -17.11 3.13
N ARG A 157 -14.04 -17.89 3.19
CA ARG A 157 -14.05 -19.35 3.15
C ARG A 157 -14.56 -19.85 1.80
N TRP A 158 -13.80 -20.74 1.17
CA TRP A 158 -14.13 -21.45 -0.06
C TRP A 158 -14.13 -22.95 0.19
N GLU A 159 -14.73 -23.70 -0.72
CA GLU A 159 -14.78 -25.16 -0.72
C GLU A 159 -14.66 -25.67 -2.15
N LEU A 160 -14.22 -26.93 -2.30
CA LEU A 160 -14.26 -27.65 -3.56
C LEU A 160 -15.52 -28.50 -3.62
N VAL A 161 -16.23 -28.45 -4.74
CA VAL A 161 -17.32 -29.37 -5.07
C VAL A 161 -16.84 -30.27 -6.20
N ILE A 162 -16.71 -31.57 -5.90
CA ILE A 162 -16.25 -32.59 -6.83
C ILE A 162 -17.48 -33.35 -7.32
N PHE A 163 -17.78 -33.24 -8.61
CA PHE A 163 -18.78 -34.06 -9.28
C PHE A 163 -18.08 -35.24 -9.96
N VAL A 164 -18.61 -36.44 -9.71
CA VAL A 164 -18.17 -37.70 -10.32
C VAL A 164 -19.34 -38.24 -11.13
N GLU A 165 -19.12 -38.49 -12.42
CA GLU A 165 -20.12 -38.98 -13.37
C GLU A 165 -19.70 -40.36 -13.86
N PHE A 166 -20.60 -41.34 -13.80
CA PHE A 166 -20.39 -42.70 -14.28
C PHE A 166 -20.83 -42.88 -15.74
N ILE A 167 -20.41 -43.97 -16.38
CA ILE A 167 -20.77 -44.25 -17.80
C ILE A 167 -22.27 -44.53 -17.99
N ASP A 168 -22.98 -45.01 -16.96
CA ASP A 168 -24.43 -45.21 -16.96
C ASP A 168 -25.25 -43.91 -16.81
N GLY A 169 -24.59 -42.76 -16.60
CA GLY A 169 -25.21 -41.45 -16.38
C GLY A 169 -25.58 -41.16 -14.93
N THR A 170 -25.35 -42.09 -13.99
CA THR A 170 -25.43 -41.78 -12.56
C THR A 170 -24.31 -40.81 -12.17
N ASN A 171 -24.53 -40.02 -11.12
CA ASN A 171 -23.53 -39.07 -10.63
C ASN A 171 -23.61 -38.88 -9.12
N CYS A 172 -22.48 -38.50 -8.54
CA CYS A 172 -22.34 -38.17 -7.12
C CYS A 172 -21.62 -36.82 -6.97
N SER A 173 -21.95 -36.07 -5.92
CA SER A 173 -21.27 -34.81 -5.58
C SER A 173 -20.70 -34.87 -4.17
N PHE A 174 -19.44 -34.43 -4.03
CA PHE A 174 -18.69 -34.43 -2.78
C PHE A 174 -18.23 -33.01 -2.48
N GLN A 175 -18.31 -32.59 -1.22
CA GLN A 175 -17.81 -31.29 -0.75
C GLN A 175 -16.52 -31.53 0.03
N SER A 176 -15.48 -30.72 -0.22
CA SER A 176 -14.28 -30.73 0.61
C SER A 176 -14.52 -30.05 1.95
N ASN A 177 -13.59 -30.22 2.89
CA ASN A 177 -13.45 -29.27 3.99
C ASN A 177 -13.34 -27.84 3.45
N ALA A 178 -13.94 -26.88 4.15
CA ALA A 178 -13.82 -25.47 3.81
C ALA A 178 -12.41 -24.94 4.14
N PHE A 179 -11.82 -24.19 3.21
CA PHE A 179 -10.50 -23.57 3.33
C PHE A 179 -10.60 -22.05 3.22
N ARG A 180 -9.66 -21.34 3.85
CA ARG A 180 -9.62 -19.89 3.91
C ARG A 180 -8.59 -19.33 2.93
N ILE A 181 -8.86 -18.15 2.38
CA ILE A 181 -7.87 -17.40 1.57
C ILE A 181 -7.61 -16.03 2.22
N ARG A 182 -6.33 -15.68 2.38
CA ARG A 182 -5.89 -14.39 2.95
C ARG A 182 -4.78 -13.75 2.11
N THR A 183 -4.36 -12.53 2.44
CA THR A 183 -3.14 -11.94 1.85
C THR A 183 -1.91 -12.41 2.60
N LYS A 184 -0.82 -12.79 1.90
CA LYS A 184 0.40 -13.31 2.53
C LYS A 184 0.96 -12.34 3.60
N PRO A 185 1.16 -12.78 4.86
CA PRO A 185 1.80 -11.96 5.88
C PRO A 185 3.21 -11.51 5.46
N ARG A 186 3.61 -10.29 5.83
CA ARG A 186 4.99 -9.83 5.63
C ARG A 186 5.91 -10.59 6.57
N ALA A 187 6.94 -11.23 6.03
CA ALA A 187 7.95 -11.93 6.82
C ALA A 187 8.62 -10.99 7.84
N THR A 188 8.50 -11.31 9.13
CA THR A 188 9.24 -10.69 10.21
C THR A 188 10.70 -11.15 10.16
N LYS A 189 11.64 -10.25 10.47
CA LYS A 189 13.05 -10.65 10.62
C LYS A 189 13.19 -11.46 11.92
N LYS A 190 13.79 -12.65 11.85
CA LYS A 190 14.28 -13.33 13.06
C LYS A 190 15.36 -12.47 13.73
N PRO A 191 15.29 -12.23 15.05
CA PRO A 191 16.50 -11.97 15.84
C PRO A 191 17.32 -13.28 15.93
N ASP A 192 18.63 -13.15 15.99
CA ASP A 192 19.57 -14.27 16.10
C ASP A 192 20.16 -14.27 17.52
N ASN A 193 20.29 -15.45 18.16
CA ASN A 193 20.98 -15.58 19.45
C ASN A 193 21.15 -17.03 19.93
N SER A 194 22.24 -17.28 20.67
CA SER A 194 22.51 -18.54 21.39
C SER A 194 23.50 -18.29 22.55
N PRO A 195 23.52 -19.11 23.63
CA PRO A 195 22.38 -19.85 24.20
C PRO A 195 22.33 -19.89 25.77
N PHE A 196 21.12 -20.15 26.31
CA PHE A 196 20.79 -20.63 27.68
C PHE A 196 20.97 -19.70 28.92
N PRO A 197 20.23 -19.91 30.05
CA PRO A 197 19.07 -20.81 30.27
C PRO A 197 17.78 -20.15 30.87
N TYR A 198 16.65 -20.36 30.18
CA TYR A 198 15.32 -20.87 30.61
C TYR A 198 14.93 -21.00 32.12
N PRO A 199 13.62 -20.89 32.50
CA PRO A 199 12.45 -21.54 31.86
C PRO A 199 11.36 -20.67 31.19
N SER A 200 10.44 -21.37 30.48
CA SER A 200 9.24 -20.90 29.75
C SER A 200 7.96 -21.55 30.37
N PRO A 201 6.73 -21.49 29.80
CA PRO A 201 6.16 -20.79 28.62
C PRO A 201 5.09 -19.73 29.04
N HIS A 202 4.31 -18.99 28.22
CA HIS A 202 3.63 -19.15 26.92
C HIS A 202 3.58 -17.76 26.21
N GLU A 203 3.61 -17.57 24.88
CA GLU A 203 2.71 -17.97 23.75
C GLU A 203 1.62 -16.92 23.42
N SER A 204 1.21 -16.81 22.14
CA SER A 204 0.50 -15.69 21.46
C SER A 204 1.27 -14.34 21.43
N ASP A 205 1.52 -13.64 20.31
CA ASP A 205 1.07 -13.61 18.90
C ASP A 205 -0.14 -12.70 18.54
N GLN A 206 -0.11 -12.25 17.28
CA GLN A 206 -1.05 -11.45 16.50
C GLN A 206 -1.09 -9.93 16.70
N THR A 207 -0.79 -9.22 15.60
CA THR A 207 -1.16 -7.81 15.41
C THR A 207 -2.57 -7.76 14.82
N ARG A 208 -3.45 -7.04 15.51
CA ARG A 208 -4.83 -6.75 15.11
C ARG A 208 -4.91 -6.02 13.75
N SER A 209 -5.91 -6.36 12.94
CA SER A 209 -6.39 -5.56 11.82
C SER A 209 -7.91 -5.47 11.88
N ASP A 210 -8.43 -4.26 11.97
CA ASP A 210 -9.82 -3.95 12.32
C ASP A 210 -10.81 -3.90 11.12
N GLU A 211 -12.10 -3.79 11.47
CA GLU A 211 -13.20 -3.15 10.71
C GLU A 211 -13.74 -3.86 9.43
N SER A 212 -15.06 -3.82 9.13
CA SER A 212 -16.20 -3.22 9.85
C SER A 212 -17.57 -3.66 9.30
N THR A 213 -18.56 -3.86 10.18
CA THR A 213 -20.03 -3.73 9.95
C THR A 213 -20.65 -3.92 8.55
N GLY A 214 -21.54 -4.91 8.40
CA GLY A 214 -22.53 -5.00 7.31
C GLY A 214 -23.96 -5.23 7.85
N PRO A 215 -25.04 -4.53 7.43
CA PRO A 215 -26.26 -4.45 8.25
C PRO A 215 -27.58 -4.88 7.58
N SER A 216 -28.60 -5.08 8.43
CA SER A 216 -30.04 -4.91 8.13
C SER A 216 -30.67 -5.97 7.19
N SER A 217 -31.97 -6.22 7.10
CA SER A 217 -33.20 -6.03 7.90
C SER A 217 -34.39 -6.26 6.94
N LYS A 218 -35.55 -6.67 7.45
CA LYS A 218 -36.91 -6.51 6.87
C LYS A 218 -37.90 -6.84 8.01
N ARG A 219 -38.95 -6.06 8.36
CA ARG A 219 -40.12 -5.54 7.60
C ARG A 219 -40.93 -6.69 6.97
N LYS A 220 -42.27 -6.77 7.00
CA LYS A 220 -43.39 -5.78 7.04
C LYS A 220 -44.68 -6.58 7.50
N ARG A 221 -45.95 -6.14 7.66
CA ARG A 221 -46.74 -4.90 7.44
C ARG A 221 -48.16 -5.04 8.08
N MET A 222 -48.61 -4.14 9.00
CA MET A 222 -50.05 -3.77 9.25
C MET A 222 -51.03 -4.87 9.78
N GLN A 223 -52.28 -4.64 10.26
CA GLN A 223 -52.97 -3.51 10.96
C GLN A 223 -54.35 -4.02 11.51
N SER A 224 -55.21 -3.10 12.01
CA SER A 224 -56.64 -3.29 12.39
C SER A 224 -56.93 -4.08 13.67
N GLN A 225 -58.04 -3.85 14.40
CA GLN A 225 -58.86 -2.64 14.64
C GLN A 225 -59.78 -2.91 15.85
N ASN A 226 -60.43 -1.87 16.39
CA ASN A 226 -61.38 -1.98 17.51
C ASN A 226 -62.55 -2.94 17.21
N GLN A 227 -63.08 -3.59 18.26
CA GLN A 227 -64.53 -3.60 18.48
C GLN A 227 -64.86 -3.72 19.99
N GLU A 228 -66.04 -3.25 20.37
CA GLU A 228 -66.57 -3.21 21.73
C GLU A 228 -67.67 -4.27 21.94
N ASP A 229 -67.98 -4.56 23.20
CA ASP A 229 -69.35 -4.48 23.79
C ASP A 229 -69.91 -5.70 24.60
N HIS A 230 -71.01 -5.45 25.30
CA HIS A 230 -71.64 -6.11 26.46
C HIS A 230 -71.96 -7.63 26.45
N GLY A 231 -72.05 -8.22 27.66
CA GLY A 231 -72.67 -9.53 28.00
C GLY A 231 -72.77 -9.77 29.52
N TYR A 232 -73.75 -10.56 30.02
CA TYR A 232 -74.10 -10.66 31.47
C TYR A 232 -74.64 -12.08 31.83
N TYR A 233 -74.35 -12.57 33.06
CA TYR A 233 -74.89 -13.77 33.74
C TYR A 233 -74.40 -15.13 33.19
N ASP A 234 -74.33 -16.25 33.93
CA ASP A 234 -74.23 -16.56 35.38
C ASP A 234 -73.57 -17.98 35.48
N GLY A 235 -72.98 -18.37 36.62
CA GLY A 235 -72.37 -19.71 36.76
C GLY A 235 -71.48 -19.91 37.99
N ARG A 236 -72.03 -20.53 39.05
CA ARG A 236 -71.38 -20.68 40.36
C ARG A 236 -70.80 -22.08 40.59
N SER A 237 -69.47 -22.25 40.53
CA SER A 237 -68.77 -23.43 41.09
C SER A 237 -67.30 -23.19 41.44
N THR A 238 -66.87 -23.70 42.60
CA THR A 238 -65.47 -23.76 43.10
C THR A 238 -65.37 -24.91 44.12
N PRO A 239 -64.17 -25.42 44.49
CA PRO A 239 -62.82 -25.18 43.97
C PRO A 239 -62.18 -26.51 43.44
N PRO A 240 -60.85 -26.63 43.23
CA PRO A 240 -59.88 -26.70 44.32
C PRO A 240 -58.75 -25.66 44.22
N ARG A 241 -58.09 -25.38 45.36
CA ARG A 241 -56.99 -24.41 45.45
C ARG A 241 -55.71 -24.93 44.79
N THR A 242 -55.44 -24.52 43.56
CA THR A 242 -54.04 -24.22 43.17
C THR A 242 -53.58 -22.98 43.93
N THR A 243 -52.35 -22.98 44.44
CA THR A 243 -51.74 -21.76 45.00
C THR A 243 -51.63 -20.70 43.92
N GLU A 244 -52.38 -19.61 44.06
CA GLU A 244 -52.31 -18.48 43.14
C GLU A 244 -50.88 -17.90 43.17
N ALA A 245 -50.26 -17.79 41.99
CA ALA A 245 -48.95 -17.16 41.88
C ALA A 245 -49.09 -15.69 42.27
N LEU A 246 -48.39 -15.28 43.34
CA LEU A 246 -48.48 -13.94 43.93
C LEU A 246 -48.08 -12.86 42.90
N LEU A 247 -49.08 -12.32 42.21
CA LEU A 247 -48.91 -11.25 41.25
C LEU A 247 -49.00 -9.92 41.99
N THR A 248 -47.84 -9.44 42.45
CA THR A 248 -47.72 -8.11 43.07
C THR A 248 -46.69 -7.27 42.34
N ASP A 249 -47.01 -6.00 42.15
CA ASP A 249 -46.08 -5.00 41.59
C ASP A 249 -45.06 -4.50 42.64
N TYR A 250 -45.26 -4.85 43.92
CA TYR A 250 -44.38 -4.50 45.04
C TYR A 250 -44.30 -5.61 46.09
N LEU A 251 -43.10 -5.92 46.58
CA LEU A 251 -42.87 -6.93 47.64
C LEU A 251 -41.83 -6.40 48.63
N GLU A 252 -42.27 -6.14 49.86
CA GLU A 252 -41.41 -5.81 51.00
C GLU A 252 -41.42 -6.97 52.01
N ALA A 253 -40.24 -7.47 52.39
CA ALA A 253 -40.08 -8.55 53.35
C ALA A 253 -38.69 -8.51 54.00
N GLN A 254 -38.60 -8.75 55.33
CA GLN A 254 -37.30 -8.83 56.02
C GLN A 254 -36.44 -10.01 55.56
N ARG A 255 -37.07 -11.13 55.17
CA ARG A 255 -36.43 -12.28 54.51
C ARG A 255 -37.43 -12.96 53.59
N ALA A 256 -36.97 -13.38 52.42
CA ALA A 256 -37.70 -14.26 51.50
C ALA A 256 -36.74 -15.35 50.98
N SER A 257 -37.28 -16.53 50.65
CA SER A 257 -36.53 -17.61 50.00
C SER A 257 -37.29 -18.03 48.74
N ILE A 258 -36.84 -17.52 47.60
CA ILE A 258 -37.49 -17.70 46.31
C ILE A 258 -36.66 -18.71 45.51
N LYS A 259 -37.23 -19.89 45.26
CA LYS A 259 -36.56 -20.95 44.47
C LYS A 259 -36.58 -20.67 42.97
N GLU A 260 -37.65 -20.05 42.49
CA GLU A 260 -37.92 -19.78 41.08
C GLU A 260 -38.78 -18.51 40.98
N LEU A 261 -38.49 -17.64 40.01
CA LEU A 261 -39.10 -16.32 39.87
C LEU A 261 -39.54 -16.07 38.42
N HIS A 262 -40.85 -16.14 38.17
CA HIS A 262 -41.42 -15.90 36.83
C HIS A 262 -41.93 -14.46 36.69
N VAL A 263 -41.15 -13.61 36.04
CA VAL A 263 -41.49 -12.21 35.75
C VAL A 263 -42.51 -12.14 34.60
N LYS A 264 -43.82 -12.21 34.93
CA LYS A 264 -44.93 -12.27 33.95
C LYS A 264 -45.14 -11.00 33.10
N LYS A 265 -44.67 -9.84 33.58
CA LYS A 265 -44.57 -8.58 32.83
C LYS A 265 -43.14 -8.09 32.99
N MET A 266 -42.48 -7.63 31.93
CA MET A 266 -41.18 -6.97 32.08
C MET A 266 -41.33 -5.75 32.99
N ILE A 267 -40.30 -5.48 33.79
CA ILE A 267 -40.26 -4.30 34.67
C ILE A 267 -40.11 -3.06 33.77
N CYS A 268 -41.19 -2.31 33.59
CA CYS A 268 -41.20 -1.07 32.84
C CYS A 268 -40.88 0.11 33.78
N THR A 269 -39.77 0.80 33.56
CA THR A 269 -39.45 2.05 34.27
C THR A 269 -39.09 3.16 33.27
N PRO A 270 -39.21 4.46 33.64
CA PRO A 270 -38.76 5.56 32.80
C PRO A 270 -37.23 5.73 32.79
N ASN A 271 -36.51 5.01 33.66
CA ASN A 271 -35.06 5.06 33.78
C ASN A 271 -34.45 3.93 32.93
N ALA A 272 -33.32 4.19 32.28
CA ALA A 272 -32.76 3.29 31.27
C ALA A 272 -31.22 3.26 31.32
N ASP A 273 -30.64 3.41 32.52
CA ASP A 273 -29.21 3.33 32.80
C ASP A 273 -28.86 2.16 33.73
N ILE A 274 -27.72 1.54 33.44
CA ILE A 274 -27.11 0.49 34.25
C ILE A 274 -25.87 1.11 34.89
N ALA A 275 -25.88 1.21 36.22
CA ALA A 275 -24.80 1.78 37.01
C ALA A 275 -24.15 0.73 37.92
N TYR A 276 -22.93 1.01 38.37
CA TYR A 276 -22.19 0.16 39.28
C TYR A 276 -21.63 0.97 40.44
N HIS A 277 -21.61 0.40 41.64
CA HIS A 277 -20.86 0.95 42.78
C HIS A 277 -19.37 0.73 42.57
N VAL A 278 -18.59 1.82 42.63
CA VAL A 278 -17.11 1.81 42.49
C VAL A 278 -16.47 2.57 43.64
N GLU A 279 -15.32 2.12 44.13
CA GLU A 279 -14.67 2.69 45.32
C GLU A 279 -14.07 4.09 45.06
N LEU A 280 -14.27 5.02 45.99
CA LEU A 280 -13.79 6.42 45.90
C LEU A 280 -12.29 6.54 46.23
N LYS A 281 -11.54 7.29 45.41
CA LYS A 281 -10.06 7.48 45.47
C LYS A 281 -9.60 8.21 46.74
N GLY A 282 -9.50 7.49 47.85
CA GLY A 282 -8.95 8.01 49.12
C GLY A 282 -9.90 8.93 49.89
N PRO A 283 -9.46 9.48 51.04
CA PRO A 283 -10.35 10.13 52.01
C PRO A 283 -11.01 11.42 51.50
N TYR A 284 -10.29 12.25 50.73
CA TYR A 284 -10.80 13.55 50.26
C TYR A 284 -12.07 13.44 49.39
N TYR A 285 -12.14 12.43 48.53
CA TYR A 285 -13.30 12.20 47.65
C TYR A 285 -14.43 11.41 48.35
N ARG A 286 -14.22 10.95 49.59
CA ARG A 286 -15.22 10.28 50.45
C ARG A 286 -15.93 11.25 51.39
N SER A 287 -15.39 12.46 51.57
CA SER A 287 -15.98 13.56 52.35
C SER A 287 -16.59 14.65 51.47
N LYS A 288 -16.90 14.34 50.20
CA LYS A 288 -17.49 15.27 49.24
C LYS A 288 -18.59 14.57 48.47
N ASP A 289 -19.84 14.96 48.73
CA ASP A 289 -21.00 14.44 48.01
C ASP A 289 -20.89 14.76 46.52
N GLN A 290 -21.21 13.77 45.68
CA GLN A 290 -21.23 13.89 44.22
C GLN A 290 -22.68 13.88 43.75
N GLU A 291 -22.99 14.72 42.77
CA GLU A 291 -24.35 14.97 42.31
C GLU A 291 -24.67 14.20 41.02
N GLU A 292 -25.96 14.05 40.72
CA GLU A 292 -26.44 13.56 39.41
C GLU A 292 -25.75 14.33 38.28
N GLY A 293 -25.07 13.59 37.39
CA GLY A 293 -24.43 14.16 36.22
C GLY A 293 -22.99 14.66 36.41
N ASP A 294 -22.41 14.56 37.61
CA ASP A 294 -20.97 14.80 37.81
C ASP A 294 -20.12 13.81 36.98
N VAL A 295 -19.08 14.33 36.31
CA VAL A 295 -18.18 13.52 35.49
C VAL A 295 -16.96 13.07 36.31
N VAL A 296 -16.84 11.75 36.50
CA VAL A 296 -15.78 11.11 37.27
C VAL A 296 -14.76 10.42 36.37
N GLY A 297 -13.51 10.42 36.78
CA GLY A 297 -12.43 9.65 36.16
C GLY A 297 -12.26 8.29 36.82
N PHE A 298 -11.87 7.30 36.03
CA PHE A 298 -11.42 5.98 36.51
C PHE A 298 -9.89 5.95 36.58
N PHE A 299 -9.37 5.55 37.74
CA PHE A 299 -7.95 5.51 38.08
C PHE A 299 -7.57 4.12 38.63
N GLU A 300 -6.31 3.74 38.49
CA GLU A 300 -5.77 2.55 39.17
C GLU A 300 -5.18 2.97 40.53
N GLN A 301 -5.45 2.19 41.58
CA GLN A 301 -4.89 2.39 42.91
C GLN A 301 -3.53 1.66 43.02
N GLU A 302 -2.45 2.44 43.03
CA GLU A 302 -1.04 2.00 42.97
C GLU A 302 -0.68 0.79 43.87
N LYS A 303 -1.28 0.70 45.06
CA LYS A 303 -0.96 -0.35 46.05
C LYS A 303 -1.76 -1.64 45.90
N THR A 304 -2.77 -1.69 45.02
CA THR A 304 -3.72 -2.81 44.96
C THR A 304 -4.12 -3.23 43.54
N GLY A 305 -3.80 -2.42 42.51
CA GLY A 305 -4.27 -2.61 41.15
C GLY A 305 -5.78 -2.40 40.96
N LYS A 306 -6.53 -2.08 42.02
CA LYS A 306 -7.98 -1.89 41.94
C LYS A 306 -8.33 -0.60 41.22
N THR A 307 -9.44 -0.64 40.48
CA THR A 307 -10.03 0.56 39.88
C THR A 307 -10.79 1.36 40.93
N VAL A 308 -10.50 2.65 41.01
CA VAL A 308 -11.15 3.62 41.90
C VAL A 308 -11.61 4.85 41.09
N ILE A 309 -12.66 5.50 41.57
CA ILE A 309 -13.24 6.70 40.94
C ILE A 309 -12.94 7.98 41.73
N ALA A 310 -12.87 9.09 41.01
CA ALA A 310 -12.84 10.43 41.60
C ALA A 310 -13.46 11.45 40.64
N LEU A 311 -14.09 12.49 41.18
CA LEU A 311 -14.49 13.67 40.40
C LEU A 311 -13.28 14.22 39.63
N LEU A 312 -13.44 14.52 38.34
CA LEU A 312 -12.35 15.03 37.53
C LEU A 312 -11.90 16.41 38.03
N THR A 313 -10.59 16.65 38.16
CA THR A 313 -9.98 17.95 38.49
C THR A 313 -8.90 18.30 37.46
N HIS A 314 -8.42 19.54 37.40
CA HIS A 314 -7.32 19.90 36.47
C HIS A 314 -6.07 19.04 36.68
N ASP A 315 -5.79 18.64 37.92
CA ASP A 315 -4.66 17.80 38.30
C ASP A 315 -4.86 16.36 37.82
N ASN A 316 -6.04 15.77 38.11
CA ASN A 316 -6.27 14.35 37.89
C ASN A 316 -6.79 14.00 36.47
N ALA A 317 -7.40 14.95 35.74
CA ALA A 317 -8.10 14.65 34.48
C ALA A 317 -7.16 14.14 33.37
N ARG A 318 -5.86 14.47 33.45
CA ARG A 318 -4.84 13.95 32.53
C ARG A 318 -4.44 12.51 32.84
N GLU A 319 -4.67 12.01 34.05
CA GLU A 319 -4.34 10.64 34.47
C GLU A 319 -5.48 9.64 34.18
N ALA A 320 -6.72 10.13 34.06
CA ALA A 320 -7.90 9.31 33.88
C ALA A 320 -7.77 8.35 32.67
N ARG A 321 -8.06 7.06 32.91
CA ARG A 321 -8.04 6.03 31.86
C ARG A 321 -9.35 6.00 31.07
N MET A 322 -10.45 6.14 31.81
CA MET A 322 -11.81 6.27 31.31
C MET A 322 -12.50 7.37 32.13
N ALA A 323 -13.67 7.80 31.69
CA ALA A 323 -14.55 8.67 32.44
C ALA A 323 -15.97 8.09 32.43
N GLY A 324 -16.75 8.40 33.46
CA GLY A 324 -18.14 8.01 33.62
C GLY A 324 -18.94 9.11 34.29
N VAL A 325 -20.23 8.87 34.51
CA VAL A 325 -21.16 9.86 35.03
C VAL A 325 -21.85 9.32 36.28
N ILE A 326 -21.88 10.12 37.35
CA ILE A 326 -22.57 9.78 38.60
C ILE A 326 -24.08 9.71 38.35
N SER A 327 -24.68 8.58 38.74
CA SER A 327 -26.12 8.35 38.65
C SER A 327 -26.76 8.26 40.04
N ARG A 328 -27.88 8.97 40.15
CA ARG A 328 -28.88 8.92 41.23
C ARG A 328 -30.21 8.36 40.70
N SER A 329 -30.28 8.05 39.40
CA SER A 329 -31.47 7.56 38.69
C SER A 329 -31.38 6.10 38.21
N ALA A 330 -30.21 5.45 38.38
CA ALA A 330 -29.89 4.08 37.97
C ALA A 330 -31.04 3.06 38.09
N TYR A 331 -31.52 2.57 36.94
CA TYR A 331 -32.51 1.49 36.86
C TYR A 331 -31.97 0.17 37.41
N LEU A 332 -30.72 -0.18 37.07
CA LEU A 332 -30.03 -1.37 37.59
C LEU A 332 -28.71 -0.96 38.24
N GLN A 333 -28.48 -1.45 39.45
CA GLN A 333 -27.29 -1.14 40.24
C GLN A 333 -26.48 -2.43 40.50
N GLY A 334 -25.31 -2.52 39.86
CA GLY A 334 -24.35 -3.61 40.06
C GLY A 334 -23.38 -3.33 41.21
N ASN A 335 -22.82 -4.40 41.79
CA ASN A 335 -21.76 -4.35 42.80
C ASN A 335 -22.12 -3.57 44.09
N VAL A 336 -23.41 -3.43 44.42
CA VAL A 336 -23.88 -2.76 45.65
C VAL A 336 -23.23 -3.41 46.88
N PRO A 337 -22.46 -2.66 47.70
CA PRO A 337 -21.69 -3.25 48.78
C PRO A 337 -22.57 -3.52 50.01
N SER A 338 -22.43 -4.69 50.62
CA SER A 338 -23.19 -5.12 51.82
C SER A 338 -22.90 -4.32 53.11
N GLY A 339 -22.11 -3.25 53.00
CA GLY A 339 -21.69 -2.35 54.07
C GLY A 339 -20.73 -1.30 53.51
N ASN A 340 -20.44 -0.23 54.26
CA ASN A 340 -19.56 0.88 53.86
C ASN A 340 -20.02 1.67 52.61
N LEU A 341 -21.33 1.97 52.48
CA LEU A 341 -21.87 2.72 51.33
C LEU A 341 -21.07 4.00 51.01
N GLY A 342 -20.73 4.81 52.03
CA GLY A 342 -19.93 6.05 51.88
C GLY A 342 -18.46 5.87 51.46
N MET A 343 -18.03 4.66 51.11
CA MET A 343 -16.72 4.40 50.49
C MET A 343 -16.83 4.18 48.97
N THR A 344 -18.05 4.09 48.43
CA THR A 344 -18.35 3.83 47.01
C THR A 344 -19.31 4.86 46.46
N ASP A 345 -19.30 5.07 45.14
CA ASP A 345 -20.35 5.83 44.47
C ASP A 345 -20.83 5.13 43.18
N THR A 346 -22.06 5.45 42.77
CA THR A 346 -22.85 4.81 41.72
C THR A 346 -22.62 5.51 40.38
N VAL A 347 -21.87 4.85 39.49
CA VAL A 347 -21.49 5.41 38.18
C VAL A 347 -22.23 4.68 37.06
N CYS A 348 -22.93 5.44 36.20
CA CYS A 348 -23.54 4.91 34.98
C CYS A 348 -22.44 4.36 34.05
N VAL A 349 -22.55 3.08 33.70
CA VAL A 349 -21.65 2.37 32.78
C VAL A 349 -22.21 2.39 31.36
N ILE A 350 -23.52 2.21 31.22
CA ILE A 350 -24.23 2.29 29.94
C ILE A 350 -25.70 2.69 30.13
N GLY A 351 -26.22 3.54 29.24
CA GLY A 351 -27.65 3.86 29.13
C GLY A 351 -27.98 5.33 29.26
N ILE A 352 -29.27 5.65 29.50
CA ILE A 352 -29.78 7.02 29.51
C ILE A 352 -29.67 7.62 30.92
N VAL A 353 -28.68 8.49 31.11
CA VAL A 353 -28.43 9.22 32.36
C VAL A 353 -28.39 10.72 32.11
N ARG A 354 -28.59 11.53 33.15
CA ARG A 354 -28.39 12.97 33.07
C ARG A 354 -26.91 13.31 33.30
N VAL A 355 -26.36 14.23 32.52
CA VAL A 355 -24.96 14.65 32.55
C VAL A 355 -24.89 16.17 32.68
N LYS A 356 -23.97 16.70 33.49
CA LYS A 356 -23.70 18.14 33.56
C LYS A 356 -22.81 18.55 32.37
N VAL A 357 -23.34 19.36 31.46
CA VAL A 357 -22.66 19.78 30.22
C VAL A 357 -22.52 21.30 30.16
N THR A 358 -21.36 21.80 29.72
CA THR A 358 -21.06 23.24 29.58
C THR A 358 -21.48 23.81 28.22
N GLY A 359 -22.13 24.97 28.23
CA GLY A 359 -22.52 25.70 27.02
C GLY A 359 -23.67 25.05 26.25
N PRO A 360 -23.95 25.51 25.01
CA PRO A 360 -25.05 24.98 24.21
C PRO A 360 -24.75 23.58 23.69
N VAL A 361 -25.77 22.72 23.60
CA VAL A 361 -25.68 21.35 23.10
C VAL A 361 -26.82 21.07 22.10
N GLN A 362 -26.52 20.30 21.06
CA GLN A 362 -27.54 19.82 20.11
C GLN A 362 -27.91 18.36 20.40
N ASN A 363 -29.15 17.95 20.13
CA ASN A 363 -29.57 16.54 20.19
C ASN A 363 -28.78 15.69 19.17
N GLY A 364 -28.23 14.55 19.61
CA GLY A 364 -27.40 13.68 18.78
C GLY A 364 -25.92 14.10 18.70
N GLU A 365 -25.49 15.11 19.46
CA GLU A 365 -24.10 15.56 19.54
C GLU A 365 -23.29 14.68 20.50
N ARG A 366 -22.01 14.42 20.19
CA ARG A 366 -21.13 13.66 21.10
C ARG A 366 -20.68 14.53 22.26
N VAL A 367 -20.66 13.95 23.47
CA VAL A 367 -20.21 14.62 24.70
C VAL A 367 -18.99 13.91 25.30
N TYR A 368 -18.03 14.72 25.71
CA TYR A 368 -16.72 14.30 26.18
C TYR A 368 -16.45 14.86 27.58
N ALA A 369 -15.62 14.20 28.37
CA ALA A 369 -15.14 14.74 29.64
C ALA A 369 -14.28 15.99 29.38
N SER A 370 -14.64 17.10 30.01
CA SER A 370 -13.94 18.38 29.82
C SER A 370 -12.59 18.38 30.52
N LEU A 371 -11.55 18.84 29.81
CA LEU A 371 -10.22 19.07 30.36
C LEU A 371 -10.06 20.51 30.89
N ASP A 372 -10.83 21.45 30.32
CA ASP A 372 -10.80 22.88 30.64
C ASP A 372 -11.81 23.25 31.74
N GLN A 373 -12.84 22.43 31.96
CA GLN A 373 -13.72 22.48 33.15
C GLN A 373 -13.97 21.06 33.71
N PRO A 374 -12.96 20.42 34.32
CA PRO A 374 -13.08 19.06 34.85
C PRO A 374 -14.19 18.92 35.91
N GLY A 375 -14.84 17.76 35.91
CA GLY A 375 -16.07 17.47 36.66
C GLY A 375 -17.32 17.64 35.79
N LEU A 376 -17.19 18.29 34.63
CA LEU A 376 -18.27 18.53 33.67
C LEU A 376 -17.94 17.88 32.31
N ALA A 377 -18.98 17.73 31.48
CA ALA A 377 -18.85 17.35 30.09
C ALA A 377 -18.84 18.59 29.17
N VAL A 378 -18.24 18.44 27.99
CA VAL A 378 -18.21 19.43 26.90
C VAL A 378 -18.70 18.75 25.61
N PRO A 379 -19.54 19.40 24.78
CA PRO A 379 -20.01 18.83 23.53
C PRO A 379 -18.98 19.00 22.41
N GLU A 380 -19.05 18.16 21.38
CA GLU A 380 -18.02 18.06 20.34
C GLU A 380 -17.70 19.39 19.63
N THR A 381 -18.72 20.19 19.31
CA THR A 381 -18.54 21.49 18.62
C THR A 381 -17.73 22.51 19.43
N GLN A 382 -17.60 22.33 20.75
CA GLN A 382 -16.85 23.21 21.64
C GLN A 382 -15.42 22.71 21.93
N ILE A 383 -15.01 21.55 21.43
CA ILE A 383 -13.66 21.01 21.66
C ILE A 383 -12.62 21.79 20.84
N PRO A 384 -11.56 22.34 21.47
CA PRO A 384 -10.59 23.17 20.76
C PRO A 384 -9.80 22.37 19.72
N LEU A 385 -9.80 22.85 18.47
CA LEU A 385 -9.14 22.23 17.31
C LEU A 385 -7.59 22.14 17.42
N ARG A 386 -6.97 22.76 18.43
CA ARG A 386 -5.55 22.58 18.73
C ARG A 386 -5.36 21.26 19.48
N ARG A 387 -4.42 20.43 19.02
CA ARG A 387 -3.97 19.21 19.73
C ARG A 387 -3.56 19.55 21.16
N MET A 388 -4.46 19.34 22.12
CA MET A 388 -4.16 19.35 23.56
C MET A 388 -3.01 18.38 23.85
N ALA A 389 -2.07 18.78 24.70
CA ALA A 389 -0.74 18.20 24.79
C ALA A 389 -0.72 16.68 25.09
N GLY A 390 -0.68 15.87 24.03
CA GLY A 390 -0.44 14.43 24.06
C GLY A 390 -1.62 13.52 24.40
N LYS A 391 -2.83 14.03 24.65
CA LYS A 391 -4.03 13.19 24.96
C LYS A 391 -5.31 13.75 24.34
N SER A 392 -6.12 12.86 23.76
CA SER A 392 -7.49 13.16 23.32
C SER A 392 -8.45 13.28 24.51
N PRO A 393 -9.51 14.11 24.42
CA PRO A 393 -10.58 14.12 25.43
C PRO A 393 -11.31 12.77 25.44
N ILE A 394 -11.85 12.39 26.60
CA ILE A 394 -12.49 11.07 26.79
C ILE A 394 -13.96 11.17 26.39
N LEU A 395 -14.39 10.41 25.38
CA LEU A 395 -15.80 10.32 24.98
C LEU A 395 -16.63 9.68 26.10
N LEU A 396 -17.73 10.33 26.49
CA LEU A 396 -18.70 9.82 27.47
C LEU A 396 -19.90 9.16 26.79
N GLY A 397 -20.35 9.74 25.67
CA GLY A 397 -21.58 9.32 25.01
C GLY A 397 -22.13 10.36 24.04
N GLN A 398 -23.46 10.40 23.91
CA GLN A 398 -24.19 11.24 22.96
C GLN A 398 -25.42 11.87 23.64
N THR A 399 -25.72 13.13 23.36
CA THR A 399 -26.94 13.81 23.85
C THR A 399 -28.21 13.25 23.22
N LEU A 400 -29.33 13.34 23.95
CA LEU A 400 -30.67 12.94 23.49
C LEU A 400 -31.68 14.11 23.49
N GLU A 401 -31.24 15.29 23.93
CA GLU A 401 -32.00 16.54 23.91
C GLU A 401 -31.04 17.71 23.58
N SER A 402 -31.57 18.78 22.98
CA SER A 402 -30.84 20.04 22.80
C SER A 402 -31.03 20.94 24.01
N ARG A 403 -30.04 21.77 24.34
CA ARG A 403 -30.16 22.90 25.27
C ARG A 403 -29.41 24.11 24.72
N ASP A 404 -30.12 25.22 24.61
CA ASP A 404 -29.50 26.53 24.40
C ASP A 404 -28.87 27.03 25.71
N ALA A 405 -27.79 27.81 25.59
CA ALA A 405 -27.10 28.44 26.71
C ALA A 405 -26.78 29.90 26.36
N ALA A 406 -26.88 30.81 27.33
CA ALA A 406 -26.58 32.22 27.12
C ALA A 406 -25.07 32.51 27.13
N LYS A 407 -24.29 31.66 27.81
CA LYS A 407 -22.84 31.71 27.89
C LYS A 407 -22.24 30.31 27.75
N MET A 408 -21.03 30.26 27.22
CA MET A 408 -20.22 29.03 27.10
C MET A 408 -19.81 28.43 28.46
N SER A 409 -20.01 29.17 29.55
CA SER A 409 -19.80 28.75 30.94
C SER A 409 -21.07 28.25 31.65
N ASP A 410 -22.25 28.36 31.03
CA ASP A 410 -23.50 27.94 31.68
C ASP A 410 -23.53 26.40 31.73
N VAL A 411 -23.83 25.84 32.90
CA VAL A 411 -23.90 24.38 33.11
C VAL A 411 -25.35 23.94 33.02
N SER A 412 -25.65 23.02 32.10
CA SER A 412 -26.98 22.43 31.95
C SER A 412 -26.97 20.93 32.28
N LEU A 413 -28.07 20.42 32.83
CA LEU A 413 -28.23 18.99 33.13
C LEU A 413 -29.00 18.32 31.98
N VAL A 414 -28.28 17.64 31.11
CA VAL A 414 -28.72 17.15 29.79
C VAL A 414 -28.94 15.64 29.85
N LYS A 415 -29.99 15.11 29.23
CA LYS A 415 -30.12 13.66 29.01
C LYS A 415 -29.15 13.19 27.92
N CYS A 416 -28.30 12.23 28.25
CA CYS A 416 -27.36 11.62 27.32
C CYS A 416 -27.45 10.09 27.37
N PHE A 417 -27.26 9.44 26.23
CA PHE A 417 -26.88 8.04 26.18
C PHE A 417 -25.38 7.95 26.47
N VAL A 418 -25.02 7.52 27.68
CA VAL A 418 -23.64 7.32 28.14
C VAL A 418 -23.22 5.88 27.86
N SER A 419 -21.96 5.66 27.49
CA SER A 419 -21.39 4.31 27.37
C SER A 419 -19.87 4.35 27.53
N ILE A 420 -19.37 3.77 28.62
CA ILE A 420 -17.93 3.64 28.87
C ILE A 420 -17.24 2.82 27.75
N VAL A 421 -17.97 1.88 27.14
CA VAL A 421 -17.47 1.08 26.00
C VAL A 421 -17.16 1.97 24.79
N MET A 422 -17.99 2.98 24.49
CA MET A 422 -17.73 3.96 23.43
C MET A 422 -16.49 4.81 23.76
N GLY A 423 -16.30 5.18 25.03
CA GLY A 423 -15.09 5.86 25.50
C GLY A 423 -13.80 5.05 25.26
N ILE A 424 -13.83 3.74 25.56
CA ILE A 424 -12.70 2.83 25.31
C ILE A 424 -12.42 2.69 23.81
N GLN A 425 -13.44 2.42 22.99
CA GLN A 425 -13.30 2.25 21.54
C GLN A 425 -12.79 3.51 20.86
N SER A 426 -13.36 4.68 21.19
CA SER A 426 -12.92 5.96 20.63
C SER A 426 -11.46 6.27 20.96
N ARG A 427 -10.97 5.86 22.13
CA ARG A 427 -9.57 6.01 22.53
C ARG A 427 -8.64 5.09 21.73
N GLN A 428 -8.98 3.80 21.63
CA GLN A 428 -8.22 2.84 20.80
C GLN A 428 -8.12 3.28 19.34
N MET A 429 -9.21 3.82 18.76
CA MET A 429 -9.21 4.39 17.42
C MET A 429 -8.33 5.63 17.29
N ALA A 430 -8.36 6.56 18.26
CA ALA A 430 -7.51 7.75 18.25
C ALA A 430 -6.01 7.40 18.34
N ASP A 431 -5.67 6.48 19.25
CA ASP A 431 -4.30 5.97 19.42
C ASP A 431 -3.82 5.28 18.12
N ALA A 432 -4.65 4.41 17.52
CA ALA A 432 -4.36 3.75 16.25
C ALA A 432 -4.14 4.76 15.09
N VAL A 433 -5.03 5.74 14.93
CA VAL A 433 -4.91 6.80 13.90
C VAL A 433 -3.64 7.62 14.08
N SER A 434 -3.22 7.93 15.30
CA SER A 434 -1.96 8.64 15.55
C SER A 434 -0.75 7.82 15.11
N SER A 435 -0.72 6.52 15.45
CA SER A 435 0.35 5.60 15.05
C SER A 435 0.45 5.44 13.53
N LEU A 436 -0.69 5.49 12.82
CA LEU A 436 -0.75 5.48 11.36
C LEU A 436 -0.21 6.79 10.76
N GLN A 437 -0.56 7.96 11.32
CA GLN A 437 -0.02 9.25 10.86
C GLN A 437 1.50 9.32 10.97
N ASP A 438 2.07 8.85 12.09
CA ASP A 438 3.52 8.83 12.29
C ASP A 438 4.22 7.82 11.38
N ARG A 439 3.63 6.63 11.21
CA ARG A 439 4.14 5.60 10.29
C ARG A 439 4.12 6.07 8.84
N VAL A 440 3.10 6.81 8.43
CA VAL A 440 3.01 7.43 7.09
C VAL A 440 4.06 8.53 6.93
N HIS A 441 4.21 9.45 7.89
CA HIS A 441 5.26 10.48 7.84
C HIS A 441 6.67 9.89 7.73
N ASN A 442 6.98 8.88 8.54
CA ASN A 442 8.27 8.21 8.50
C ASN A 442 8.51 7.49 7.17
N THR A 443 7.49 6.82 6.62
CA THR A 443 7.57 6.17 5.29
C THR A 443 7.80 7.18 4.16
N ILE A 444 7.14 8.34 4.21
CA ILE A 444 7.34 9.44 3.25
C ILE A 444 8.76 10.02 3.37
N ASN A 445 9.24 10.27 4.59
CA ASN A 445 10.58 10.80 4.84
C ASN A 445 11.67 9.85 4.31
N ASP A 446 11.56 8.55 4.55
CA ASP A 446 12.53 7.56 4.04
C ASP A 446 12.45 7.41 2.51
N ALA A 447 11.25 7.44 1.92
CA ALA A 447 11.09 7.43 0.47
C ALA A 447 11.78 8.65 -0.18
N VAL A 448 11.51 9.86 0.32
CA VAL A 448 12.13 11.12 -0.16
C VAL A 448 13.66 11.10 0.04
N LYS A 449 14.15 10.56 1.15
CA LYS A 449 15.59 10.39 1.43
C LYS A 449 16.25 9.40 0.46
N SER A 450 15.56 8.33 0.08
CA SER A 450 16.06 7.35 -0.89
C SER A 450 16.18 7.94 -2.31
N GLU A 451 15.18 8.71 -2.76
CA GLU A 451 15.22 9.35 -4.08
C GLU A 451 16.21 10.51 -4.14
N LYS A 452 16.33 11.33 -3.09
CA LYS A 452 17.39 12.34 -3.01
C LYS A 452 18.78 11.71 -3.15
N LYS A 453 19.03 10.55 -2.53
CA LYS A 453 20.31 9.82 -2.67
C LYS A 453 20.55 9.28 -4.09
N ARG A 454 19.50 8.84 -4.79
CA ARG A 454 19.56 8.43 -6.21
C ARG A 454 19.90 9.62 -7.11
N PHE A 455 19.18 10.73 -6.96
CA PHE A 455 19.35 11.95 -7.76
C PHE A 455 20.77 12.54 -7.61
N VAL A 456 21.25 12.71 -6.36
CA VAL A 456 22.60 13.23 -6.10
C VAL A 456 23.69 12.36 -6.72
N ARG A 457 23.58 11.03 -6.64
CA ARG A 457 24.55 10.12 -7.29
C ARG A 457 24.56 10.27 -8.82
N GLY A 458 23.39 10.46 -9.43
CA GLY A 458 23.27 10.75 -10.87
C GLY A 458 23.85 12.11 -11.27
N LEU A 459 23.69 13.13 -10.42
CA LEU A 459 24.21 14.48 -10.66
C LEU A 459 25.74 14.54 -10.60
N ILE A 460 26.35 13.86 -9.63
CA ILE A 460 27.82 13.79 -9.48
C ILE A 460 28.48 13.20 -10.72
N TRP A 461 27.96 12.07 -11.25
CA TRP A 461 28.55 11.43 -12.43
C TRP A 461 28.43 12.29 -13.70
N LYS A 462 27.30 13.01 -13.86
CA LYS A 462 27.14 14.01 -14.94
C LYS A 462 28.11 15.19 -14.79
N SER A 463 28.36 15.66 -13.58
CA SER A 463 29.32 16.75 -13.32
C SER A 463 30.75 16.34 -13.72
N ILE A 464 31.18 15.12 -13.38
CA ILE A 464 32.48 14.57 -13.78
C ILE A 464 32.60 14.52 -15.32
N LEU A 465 31.56 14.07 -16.02
CA LEU A 465 31.54 14.03 -17.48
C LEU A 465 31.71 15.43 -18.11
N VAL A 466 31.04 16.45 -17.56
CA VAL A 466 31.17 17.85 -18.03
C VAL A 466 32.57 18.38 -17.79
N LEU A 467 33.19 18.10 -16.64
CA LEU A 467 34.57 18.50 -16.34
C LEU A 467 35.59 17.86 -17.31
N VAL A 468 35.41 16.58 -17.67
CA VAL A 468 36.25 15.91 -18.67
C VAL A 468 36.11 16.56 -20.06
N VAL A 469 34.88 16.89 -20.49
CA VAL A 469 34.64 17.58 -21.76
C VAL A 469 35.27 18.97 -21.78
N LEU A 470 35.15 19.73 -20.69
CA LEU A 470 35.80 21.05 -20.55
C LEU A 470 37.33 20.96 -20.58
N GLY A 471 37.91 19.95 -19.92
CA GLY A 471 39.35 19.70 -19.96
C GLY A 471 39.87 19.37 -21.37
N LEU A 472 39.18 18.48 -22.09
CA LEU A 472 39.52 18.17 -23.49
C LEU A 472 39.38 19.38 -24.42
N LEU A 473 38.35 20.21 -24.21
CA LEU A 473 38.13 21.44 -24.98
C LEU A 473 39.24 22.49 -24.69
N ALA A 474 39.69 22.60 -23.44
CA ALA A 474 40.81 23.48 -23.09
C ALA A 474 42.13 23.04 -23.75
N VAL A 475 42.42 21.73 -23.78
CA VAL A 475 43.59 21.17 -24.48
C VAL A 475 43.52 21.42 -25.99
N LEU A 476 42.34 21.26 -26.60
CA LEU A 476 42.14 21.53 -28.04
C LEU A 476 42.32 23.02 -28.36
N LEU A 477 41.81 23.91 -27.52
CA LEU A 477 42.03 25.35 -27.67
C LEU A 477 43.51 25.73 -27.49
N TYR A 478 44.23 25.10 -26.55
CA TYR A 478 45.67 25.30 -26.37
C TYR A 478 46.45 24.92 -27.64
N GLU A 479 46.22 23.72 -28.19
CA GLU A 479 46.86 23.28 -29.45
C GLU A 479 46.51 24.18 -30.64
N PHE A 480 45.32 24.77 -30.69
CA PHE A 480 44.94 25.68 -31.79
C PHE A 480 45.54 27.09 -31.64
N LEU A 481 45.58 27.63 -30.42
CA LEU A 481 45.95 29.02 -30.14
C LEU A 481 47.44 29.24 -29.88
N MET A 482 48.17 28.25 -29.37
CA MET A 482 49.58 28.41 -28.99
C MET A 482 50.52 28.45 -30.21
N PRO A 483 51.39 29.48 -30.34
CA PRO A 483 52.48 29.50 -31.32
C PRO A 483 53.41 28.29 -31.15
N GLY A 484 53.74 27.61 -32.26
CA GLY A 484 54.64 26.45 -32.25
C GLY A 484 54.02 25.13 -31.76
N SER A 485 52.70 25.04 -31.61
CA SER A 485 52.01 23.80 -31.25
C SER A 485 52.14 22.69 -32.31
N ALA A 486 51.97 21.44 -31.90
CA ALA A 486 52.05 20.31 -32.83
C ALA A 486 50.96 20.38 -33.91
N LEU A 487 49.75 20.82 -33.54
CA LEU A 487 48.65 21.07 -34.48
C LEU A 487 49.00 22.17 -35.51
N ARG A 488 49.66 23.26 -35.10
CA ARG A 488 50.08 24.31 -36.05
C ARG A 488 51.16 23.85 -37.00
N TYR A 489 52.17 23.12 -36.52
CA TYR A 489 53.16 22.48 -37.40
C TYR A 489 52.49 21.53 -38.41
N PHE A 490 51.49 20.74 -38.00
CA PHE A 490 50.74 19.88 -38.91
C PHE A 490 49.96 20.67 -39.97
N ILE A 491 49.28 21.76 -39.58
CA ILE A 491 48.55 22.65 -40.50
C ILE A 491 49.53 23.29 -41.51
N CYS A 492 50.67 23.81 -41.05
CA CYS A 492 51.69 24.41 -41.92
C CYS A 492 52.34 23.41 -42.90
N LYS A 493 52.41 22.11 -42.55
CA LYS A 493 52.85 21.06 -43.48
C LYS A 493 51.78 20.64 -44.52
N ARG A 494 50.55 21.18 -44.47
CA ARG A 494 49.45 20.75 -45.35
C ARG A 494 49.63 21.26 -46.79
N GLY A 495 49.83 20.32 -47.72
CA GLY A 495 50.00 20.62 -49.15
C GLY A 495 51.46 20.73 -49.62
N SER A 496 52.42 20.44 -48.73
CA SER A 496 53.83 20.27 -49.08
C SER A 496 54.02 19.12 -50.08
N ILE A 497 55.15 19.11 -50.78
CA ILE A 497 55.52 17.99 -51.65
C ILE A 497 55.73 16.72 -50.80
N ARG A 498 55.38 15.56 -51.37
CA ARG A 498 55.62 14.23 -50.81
C ARG A 498 56.38 13.38 -51.85
N PRO A 499 57.35 12.53 -51.46
CA PRO A 499 57.98 12.44 -50.13
C PRO A 499 58.55 13.78 -49.62
N GLN A 500 58.60 13.95 -48.30
CA GLN A 500 58.98 15.23 -47.68
C GLN A 500 60.46 15.56 -47.94
N ARG A 501 60.72 16.85 -48.09
CA ARG A 501 62.04 17.44 -48.33
C ARG A 501 62.15 18.67 -47.46
N ASP A 502 63.07 18.61 -46.51
CA ASP A 502 63.30 19.65 -45.51
C ASP A 502 64.65 20.29 -45.78
N VAL A 503 64.73 21.61 -45.67
CA VAL A 503 65.96 22.39 -45.81
C VAL A 503 66.23 23.18 -44.54
N PHE A 504 67.46 23.12 -44.06
CA PHE A 504 67.94 23.98 -43.00
C PHE A 504 69.09 24.84 -43.49
N PHE A 505 69.16 26.07 -42.99
CA PHE A 505 70.32 26.94 -43.10
C PHE A 505 70.38 27.85 -41.88
N THR A 506 71.58 28.30 -41.51
CA THR A 506 71.78 29.44 -40.61
C THR A 506 72.07 30.68 -41.46
N TYR A 507 71.73 31.86 -40.96
CA TYR A 507 72.19 33.12 -41.56
C TYR A 507 72.42 34.15 -40.47
N GLU A 508 73.20 35.17 -40.77
CA GLU A 508 73.51 36.25 -39.82
C GLU A 508 72.56 37.43 -40.01
N THR A 509 71.92 37.87 -38.92
CA THR A 509 71.01 39.02 -38.90
C THR A 509 71.74 40.33 -38.59
N TYR A 510 71.09 41.47 -38.86
CA TYR A 510 71.62 42.80 -38.54
C TYR A 510 71.94 42.99 -37.04
N ASP A 511 71.21 42.32 -36.16
CA ASP A 511 71.45 42.27 -34.71
C ASP A 511 72.47 41.19 -34.27
N MET A 512 73.33 40.73 -35.20
CA MET A 512 74.42 39.77 -35.00
C MET A 512 73.97 38.41 -34.41
N GLN A 513 72.73 38.02 -34.66
CA GLN A 513 72.19 36.72 -34.25
C GLN A 513 72.29 35.72 -35.42
N THR A 514 72.37 34.43 -35.09
CA THR A 514 72.60 33.34 -36.05
C THR A 514 71.43 32.33 -36.08
N PRO A 515 70.18 32.77 -36.33
CA PRO A 515 69.01 31.91 -36.35
C PRO A 515 69.12 30.81 -37.41
N ARG A 516 68.71 29.59 -37.03
CA ARG A 516 68.54 28.46 -37.97
C ARG A 516 67.10 28.43 -38.50
N VAL A 517 66.96 28.57 -39.80
CA VAL A 517 65.68 28.47 -40.52
C VAL A 517 65.38 27.00 -40.85
N HIS A 518 64.12 26.59 -40.78
CA HIS A 518 63.61 25.30 -41.26
C HIS A 518 62.58 25.53 -42.36
N GLY A 519 62.89 25.11 -43.58
CA GLY A 519 61.97 25.09 -44.72
C GLY A 519 61.46 23.70 -45.06
N ILE A 520 60.24 23.62 -45.60
CA ILE A 520 59.67 22.40 -46.21
C ILE A 520 59.21 22.70 -47.65
N GLU A 521 59.48 21.81 -48.61
CA GLU A 521 59.26 22.07 -50.05
C GLU A 521 57.77 22.08 -50.42
N PHE A 522 57.37 23.06 -51.23
CA PHE A 522 56.05 23.20 -51.84
C PHE A 522 56.17 23.47 -53.34
N THR A 523 55.17 23.08 -54.13
CA THR A 523 55.03 23.61 -55.50
C THR A 523 54.69 25.10 -55.42
N TRP A 524 55.23 25.92 -56.33
CA TRP A 524 54.97 27.37 -56.31
C TRP A 524 53.46 27.72 -56.34
N ALA A 525 52.66 26.96 -57.10
CA ALA A 525 51.21 27.13 -57.15
C ALA A 525 50.53 26.85 -55.80
N ASN A 526 50.92 25.77 -55.09
CA ASN A 526 50.39 25.48 -53.76
C ASN A 526 50.84 26.56 -52.75
N LEU A 527 52.10 26.98 -52.81
CA LEU A 527 52.66 27.95 -51.87
C LEU A 527 52.02 29.33 -52.03
N LYS A 528 51.87 29.81 -53.27
CA LYS A 528 51.17 31.04 -53.61
C LYS A 528 49.70 31.01 -53.17
N LYS A 529 49.01 29.88 -53.35
CA LYS A 529 47.62 29.70 -52.92
C LYS A 529 47.46 29.64 -51.40
N ASN A 530 48.32 28.88 -50.71
CA ASN A 530 48.21 28.65 -49.27
C ASN A 530 48.57 29.89 -48.43
N MET A 531 49.57 30.66 -48.89
CA MET A 531 50.07 31.84 -48.17
C MET A 531 49.57 33.18 -48.75
N GLY A 532 48.68 33.16 -49.76
CA GLY A 532 48.10 34.36 -50.36
C GLY A 532 49.10 35.28 -51.09
N LEU A 533 50.22 34.73 -51.59
CA LEU A 533 51.36 35.53 -52.08
C LEU A 533 50.99 36.32 -53.35
N THR A 534 51.24 37.63 -53.34
CA THR A 534 50.97 38.49 -54.51
C THR A 534 52.09 38.45 -55.54
N PHE A 535 53.35 38.35 -55.12
CA PHE A 535 54.56 38.36 -55.96
C PHE A 535 54.70 37.14 -56.90
N ARG A 536 55.73 37.17 -57.75
CA ARG A 536 56.03 36.17 -58.79
C ARG A 536 57.17 35.24 -58.36
N ALA A 537 57.20 34.02 -58.91
CA ALA A 537 58.26 33.04 -58.68
C ALA A 537 59.63 33.61 -59.08
N TYR A 538 60.71 33.14 -58.43
CA TYR A 538 62.06 33.55 -58.80
C TYR A 538 62.38 33.06 -60.22
N ASN A 539 62.72 34.00 -61.12
CA ASN A 539 62.88 33.74 -62.54
C ASN A 539 64.28 33.13 -62.86
N ARG A 540 64.55 31.94 -62.32
CA ARG A 540 65.71 31.10 -62.64
C ARG A 540 65.29 29.64 -62.73
N THR A 541 65.93 28.88 -63.62
CA THR A 541 65.74 27.44 -63.75
C THR A 541 66.36 26.69 -62.56
N GLY A 542 65.79 25.54 -62.18
CA GLY A 542 66.32 24.72 -61.08
C GLY A 542 66.13 25.31 -59.67
N MET A 543 65.11 26.15 -59.46
CA MET A 543 64.77 26.72 -58.15
C MET A 543 63.64 25.94 -57.48
N HIS A 544 63.85 25.57 -56.22
CA HIS A 544 62.89 24.88 -55.36
C HIS A 544 62.34 25.85 -54.30
N PHE A 545 61.04 25.78 -54.00
CA PHE A 545 60.36 26.77 -53.15
C PHE A 545 59.95 26.16 -51.80
N TYR A 546 60.26 26.87 -50.72
CA TYR A 546 60.10 26.38 -49.35
C TYR A 546 59.27 27.36 -48.52
N LEU A 547 58.36 26.80 -47.71
CA LEU A 547 57.71 27.51 -46.62
C LEU A 547 58.61 27.44 -45.39
N ASN A 548 58.92 28.58 -44.77
CA ASN A 548 59.58 28.64 -43.46
C ASN A 548 58.60 28.11 -42.41
N LEU A 549 58.81 26.85 -42.02
CA LEU A 549 57.87 26.07 -41.24
C LEU A 549 57.75 26.61 -39.80
N ASP A 550 58.87 27.04 -39.22
CA ASP A 550 58.90 27.70 -37.91
C ASP A 550 58.10 29.02 -37.94
N ARG A 551 58.33 29.87 -38.95
CA ARG A 551 57.64 31.16 -39.11
C ARG A 551 56.14 30.98 -39.31
N CYS A 552 55.72 29.95 -40.05
CA CYS A 552 54.31 29.58 -40.15
C CYS A 552 53.74 29.09 -38.81
N ALA A 553 54.40 28.15 -38.12
CA ALA A 553 53.87 27.55 -36.89
C ALA A 553 53.81 28.54 -35.72
N TYR A 554 54.76 29.46 -35.63
CA TYR A 554 54.75 30.56 -34.64
C TYR A 554 53.94 31.79 -35.08
N GLY A 555 53.51 31.86 -36.35
CA GLY A 555 52.68 32.96 -36.87
C GLY A 555 53.42 34.29 -37.05
N GLY A 556 54.74 34.26 -37.27
CA GLY A 556 55.54 35.47 -37.44
C GLY A 556 57.01 35.33 -37.02
N VAL A 557 57.65 36.48 -36.79
CA VAL A 557 59.05 36.58 -36.38
C VAL A 557 59.14 36.63 -34.86
N VAL A 558 59.87 35.68 -34.26
CA VAL A 558 60.19 35.65 -32.83
C VAL A 558 61.63 36.12 -32.66
N MET A 559 61.79 37.37 -32.19
CA MET A 559 63.06 38.07 -32.18
C MET A 559 64.15 37.32 -31.38
N VAL A 560 63.84 36.93 -30.14
CA VAL A 560 64.75 36.26 -29.21
C VAL A 560 64.07 35.00 -28.71
N GLY A 561 64.81 33.88 -28.67
CA GLY A 561 64.32 32.64 -28.07
C GLY A 561 64.39 32.68 -26.55
N SER A 562 63.40 32.09 -25.87
CA SER A 562 63.36 32.00 -24.41
C SER A 562 63.31 30.54 -23.97
N LEU A 563 64.32 30.11 -23.22
CA LEU A 563 64.37 28.76 -22.65
C LEU A 563 63.31 28.56 -21.55
N LEU A 564 62.98 29.63 -20.81
CA LEU A 564 61.97 29.68 -19.75
C LEU A 564 60.54 29.56 -20.29
N ASP A 565 60.25 30.17 -21.44
CA ASP A 565 58.95 30.08 -22.11
C ASP A 565 58.86 28.94 -23.13
N HIS A 566 59.95 28.17 -23.31
CA HIS A 566 60.15 27.21 -24.42
C HIS A 566 59.94 27.79 -25.84
N LYS A 567 60.05 29.12 -26.01
CA LYS A 567 59.87 29.81 -27.29
C LYS A 567 61.15 29.71 -28.13
N LYS A 568 61.07 29.00 -29.27
CA LYS A 568 62.15 28.96 -30.27
C LYS A 568 62.35 30.37 -30.87
N GLN A 569 63.59 30.72 -31.20
CA GLN A 569 63.87 31.91 -32.01
C GLN A 569 63.47 31.65 -33.47
N VAL A 570 62.73 32.56 -34.09
CA VAL A 570 62.15 32.37 -35.42
C VAL A 570 62.39 33.60 -36.27
N ARG A 571 63.24 33.46 -37.29
CA ARG A 571 63.66 34.52 -38.21
C ARG A 571 63.60 34.00 -39.65
N GLY A 572 64.18 34.74 -40.60
CA GLY A 572 64.11 34.46 -42.03
C GLY A 572 62.79 34.94 -42.67
N ALA A 573 62.76 34.90 -44.00
CA ALA A 573 61.56 35.17 -44.77
C ALA A 573 60.51 34.06 -44.57
N GLU A 574 59.26 34.36 -44.88
CA GLU A 574 58.15 33.41 -44.78
C GLU A 574 58.21 32.32 -45.84
N VAL A 575 58.63 32.73 -47.03
CA VAL A 575 58.86 31.89 -48.20
C VAL A 575 60.24 32.22 -48.75
N PHE A 576 60.98 31.18 -49.12
CA PHE A 576 62.31 31.31 -49.73
C PHE A 576 62.49 30.30 -50.87
N ALA A 577 63.46 30.56 -51.73
CA ALA A 577 63.81 29.71 -52.86
C ALA A 577 65.25 29.22 -52.72
N VAL A 578 65.50 27.95 -52.98
CA VAL A 578 66.82 27.29 -52.89
C VAL A 578 67.21 26.76 -54.26
N ASN A 579 68.47 26.91 -54.65
CA ASN A 579 68.95 26.32 -55.90
C ASN A 579 69.07 24.79 -55.81
N SER A 580 68.98 24.10 -56.94
CA SER A 580 69.08 22.64 -57.04
C SER A 580 70.38 22.04 -56.47
N THR A 581 71.42 22.86 -56.26
CA THR A 581 72.70 22.47 -55.67
C THR A 581 72.80 22.68 -54.15
N CYS A 582 71.73 23.09 -53.47
CA CYS A 582 71.70 23.33 -52.01
C CYS A 582 72.79 24.32 -51.51
N SER A 583 73.14 25.32 -52.32
CA SER A 583 74.28 26.21 -52.06
C SER A 583 73.95 27.71 -52.08
N GLY A 584 72.72 28.07 -52.46
CA GLY A 584 72.25 29.44 -52.54
C GLY A 584 70.77 29.54 -52.21
N VAL A 585 70.43 30.41 -51.25
CA VAL A 585 69.06 30.66 -50.80
C VAL A 585 68.70 32.12 -51.06
N TYR A 586 67.50 32.34 -51.56
CA TYR A 586 66.97 33.63 -51.95
C TYR A 586 65.64 33.90 -51.23
N TYR A 587 65.42 35.14 -50.82
CA TYR A 587 64.15 35.61 -50.25
C TYR A 587 63.57 36.74 -51.10
N GLU A 588 62.25 36.89 -51.10
CA GLU A 588 61.60 38.05 -51.69
C GLU A 588 61.62 39.23 -50.71
N MET A 589 61.82 40.44 -51.25
CA MET A 589 61.75 41.70 -50.52
C MET A 589 61.05 42.75 -51.37
N GLY A 590 59.87 43.18 -50.91
CA GLY A 590 59.00 44.12 -51.62
C GLY A 590 57.54 43.97 -51.19
N SER A 591 56.64 44.46 -52.04
CA SER A 591 55.21 44.16 -51.93
C SER A 591 54.54 44.23 -53.31
N GLY A 592 53.53 43.39 -53.53
CA GLY A 592 52.83 43.31 -54.82
C GLY A 592 53.67 42.67 -55.93
N GLU A 593 53.43 43.09 -57.19
CA GLU A 593 54.10 42.50 -58.36
C GLU A 593 55.57 42.92 -58.53
N GLN A 594 56.04 43.93 -57.80
CA GLN A 594 57.41 44.46 -57.90
C GLN A 594 58.43 43.71 -57.03
N GLY A 595 58.00 42.68 -56.29
CA GLY A 595 58.84 41.92 -55.35
C GLY A 595 60.13 41.36 -55.98
N GLN A 596 61.27 41.80 -55.46
CA GLN A 596 62.59 41.37 -55.96
C GLN A 596 63.16 40.26 -55.06
N TRP A 597 63.88 39.32 -55.68
CA TRP A 597 64.47 38.18 -54.98
C TRP A 597 65.95 38.43 -54.69
N HIS A 598 66.30 38.56 -53.42
CA HIS A 598 67.64 38.85 -52.92
C HIS A 598 68.29 37.59 -52.34
N PRO A 599 69.61 37.38 -52.53
CA PRO A 599 70.33 36.27 -51.90
C PRO A 599 70.55 36.52 -50.41
N TYR A 600 70.49 35.46 -49.59
CA TYR A 600 71.06 35.51 -48.24
C TYR A 600 72.60 35.45 -48.33
N THR A 601 73.24 36.62 -48.31
CA THR A 601 74.71 36.74 -48.40
C THR A 601 75.46 36.13 -47.21
N SER A 602 74.82 36.06 -46.04
CA SER A 602 75.39 35.50 -44.80
C SER A 602 74.98 34.05 -44.52
N ALA A 603 74.26 33.39 -45.44
CA ALA A 603 73.73 32.04 -45.21
C ALA A 603 74.80 30.94 -45.31
N ARG A 604 74.73 29.99 -44.38
CA ARG A 604 75.67 28.89 -44.17
C ARG A 604 74.96 27.69 -43.55
N ASP A 605 75.72 26.64 -43.23
CA ASP A 605 75.24 25.41 -42.58
C ASP A 605 74.06 24.73 -43.31
N PHE A 606 74.13 24.71 -44.65
CA PHE A 606 73.09 24.15 -45.51
C PHE A 606 72.93 22.65 -45.30
N VAL A 607 71.71 22.21 -44.96
CA VAL A 607 71.32 20.81 -44.89
C VAL A 607 70.01 20.64 -45.66
N CYS A 608 70.10 20.25 -46.93
CA CYS A 608 68.95 19.74 -47.68
C CYS A 608 68.82 18.24 -47.44
N ILE A 609 67.72 17.83 -46.82
CA ILE A 609 67.38 16.42 -46.66
C ILE A 609 66.69 15.96 -47.95
N PRO A 610 67.31 15.09 -48.77
CA PRO A 610 66.63 14.50 -49.91
C PRO A 610 65.46 13.64 -49.43
N PRO A 611 64.45 13.37 -50.28
CA PRO A 611 63.43 12.41 -49.89
C PRO A 611 64.09 11.04 -49.68
N TYR A 612 63.69 10.34 -48.62
CA TYR A 612 64.21 9.01 -48.30
C TYR A 612 64.09 8.06 -49.50
N ASN A 613 65.17 7.32 -49.77
CA ASN A 613 65.13 6.02 -50.45
C ASN A 613 64.58 4.95 -49.50
#